data_AF-A0A496Y8Z6-F1
#
_entry.id   AF-A0A496Y8Z6-F1
#
_cell.length_a   1.000
_cell.length_b   1.000
_cell.length_c   1.000
_cell.angle_alpha   90.00
_cell.angle_beta   90.00
_cell.angle_gamma   90.00
#
_symmetry.space_group_name_H-M   'P 1'
#
loop_
_entity.id
_entity.type
_entity.pdbx_description
1 polymer ?
#
loop_
_entity_poly.entity_id
_entity_poly.type
_entity_poly.pdbx_seq_one_letter_code
_entity_poly.pdbx_strand_id
1 'polypeptide(L)'
;MGSVTDYKKELLTLIRFQKRQIKRFGVECHLGHEVTLDTIEKENPDVIILATGSVPVLPRVQGIDKPIVTSYVEMLEGNTPQPKKTVVIGGGATGCEVAHHLAESGSQVTIVEMLPKIGTALESMTRKILLRKLRTRKTIILTETKLMKVEDNGVVVSDRDGNETFLEAERVVIAIGSKPDNGLYEKLQPLKYEVHRIGDCLEPRSAKTAIHESAVLGRSI
;
A
#
# COMPACT_ATOMS: atom_id res chain seq x y z
N MET A 1 -8.34 -1.05 -2.84
CA MET A 1 -8.32 0.25 -3.53
C MET A 1 -7.98 1.39 -2.57
N GLY A 2 -6.77 1.96 -2.65
CA GLY A 2 -6.34 3.15 -1.88
C GLY A 2 -6.98 4.49 -2.26
N SER A 3 -8.12 4.47 -2.93
CA SER A 3 -8.80 5.65 -3.50
C SER A 3 -10.11 6.02 -2.78
N VAL A 4 -10.37 5.43 -1.62
CA VAL A 4 -11.58 5.68 -0.80
C VAL A 4 -11.49 7.00 -0.03
N THR A 5 -10.27 7.52 0.17
CA THR A 5 -10.05 8.80 0.85
C THR A 5 -10.64 9.96 0.05
N ASP A 6 -11.24 10.92 0.75
CA ASP A 6 -12.02 12.01 0.13
C ASP A 6 -11.24 12.82 -0.91
N TYR A 7 -9.93 12.97 -0.72
CA TYR A 7 -9.05 13.72 -1.63
C TYR A 7 -8.53 12.90 -2.82
N LYS A 8 -8.81 11.59 -2.91
CA LYS A 8 -8.43 10.71 -4.03
C LYS A 8 -9.62 10.22 -4.85
N LYS A 9 -10.84 10.69 -4.58
CA LYS A 9 -12.06 10.30 -5.30
C LYS A 9 -11.96 10.53 -6.82
N GLU A 10 -11.15 11.50 -7.27
CA GLU A 10 -10.91 11.73 -8.71
C GLU A 10 -10.27 10.53 -9.41
N LEU A 11 -9.46 9.72 -8.71
CA LEU A 11 -8.87 8.49 -9.28
C LEU A 11 -9.96 7.47 -9.69
N LEU A 12 -11.15 7.54 -9.10
CA LEU A 12 -12.30 6.72 -9.53
C LEU A 12 -12.74 7.07 -10.96
N THR A 13 -12.48 8.28 -11.44
CA THR A 13 -12.76 8.66 -12.83
C THR A 13 -11.89 7.89 -13.81
N LEU A 14 -10.60 7.68 -13.49
CA LEU A 14 -9.72 6.84 -14.29
C LEU A 14 -10.21 5.39 -14.33
N ILE A 15 -10.60 4.83 -13.18
CA ILE A 15 -11.15 3.47 -13.11
C ILE A 15 -12.43 3.35 -13.95
N ARG A 16 -13.34 4.33 -13.84
CA ARG A 16 -14.57 4.37 -14.66
C ARG A 16 -14.27 4.48 -16.14
N PHE A 17 -13.27 5.27 -16.53
CA PHE A 17 -12.81 5.39 -17.90
C PHE A 17 -12.30 4.04 -18.42
N GLN A 18 -11.42 3.35 -17.69
CA GLN A 18 -10.86 2.06 -18.10
C GLN A 18 -11.94 0.98 -18.22
N LYS A 19 -12.91 0.93 -17.29
CA LYS A 19 -14.06 0.02 -17.41
C LYS A 19 -14.85 0.22 -18.71
N ARG A 20 -15.01 1.48 -19.15
CA ARG A 20 -15.67 1.78 -20.44
C ARG A 20 -14.82 1.37 -21.63
N GLN A 21 -13.50 1.55 -21.59
CA GLN A 21 -12.61 1.11 -22.67
C GLN A 21 -12.59 -0.41 -22.80
N ILE A 22 -12.49 -1.15 -21.69
CA ILE A 22 -12.59 -2.62 -21.65
C ILE A 22 -13.85 -3.09 -22.41
N LYS A 23 -15.01 -2.52 -22.05
CA LYS A 23 -16.28 -2.85 -22.73
C LYS A 23 -16.28 -2.47 -24.20
N ARG A 24 -15.72 -1.31 -24.57
CA ARG A 24 -15.69 -0.81 -25.95
C ARG A 24 -14.85 -1.70 -26.87
N PHE A 25 -13.73 -2.22 -26.37
CA PHE A 25 -12.80 -3.05 -27.15
C PHE A 25 -13.07 -4.55 -27.00
N GLY A 26 -14.14 -4.94 -26.30
CA GLY A 26 -14.52 -6.35 -26.16
C GLY A 26 -13.52 -7.18 -25.35
N VAL A 27 -12.79 -6.55 -24.42
CA VAL A 27 -11.84 -7.25 -23.54
C VAL A 27 -12.63 -8.11 -22.55
N GLU A 28 -12.40 -9.42 -22.57
CA GLU A 28 -13.00 -10.35 -21.62
C GLU A 28 -12.39 -10.17 -20.22
N CYS A 29 -13.22 -10.23 -19.18
CA CYS A 29 -12.82 -9.97 -17.81
C CYS A 29 -13.37 -11.02 -16.86
N HIS A 30 -12.49 -11.81 -16.26
CA HIS A 30 -12.84 -12.82 -15.26
C HIS A 30 -12.57 -12.26 -13.86
N LEU A 31 -13.60 -11.66 -13.24
CA LEU A 31 -13.51 -11.12 -11.87
C LEU A 31 -13.79 -12.22 -10.83
N GLY A 32 -13.22 -12.07 -9.62
CA GLY A 32 -13.35 -13.07 -8.56
C GLY A 32 -12.61 -14.38 -8.89
N HIS A 33 -11.68 -14.33 -9.84
CA HIS A 33 -10.90 -15.47 -10.29
C HIS A 33 -9.41 -15.21 -10.07
N GLU A 34 -8.76 -16.04 -9.26
CA GLU A 34 -7.30 -16.01 -9.09
C GLU A 34 -6.65 -16.86 -10.19
N VAL A 35 -5.71 -16.27 -10.93
CA VAL A 35 -5.00 -16.97 -12.01
C VAL A 35 -3.93 -17.87 -11.42
N THR A 36 -4.00 -19.17 -11.75
CA THR A 36 -3.05 -20.20 -11.35
C THR A 36 -2.30 -20.77 -12.56
N LEU A 37 -1.30 -21.63 -12.33
CA LEU A 37 -0.64 -22.35 -13.44
C LEU A 37 -1.65 -23.20 -14.24
N ASP A 38 -2.57 -23.87 -13.55
CA ASP A 38 -3.62 -24.67 -14.20
C ASP A 38 -4.55 -23.80 -15.06
N THR A 39 -4.88 -22.59 -14.61
CA THR A 39 -5.60 -21.60 -15.43
C THR A 39 -4.83 -21.30 -16.71
N ILE A 40 -3.54 -21.01 -16.59
CA ILE A 40 -2.68 -20.63 -17.73
C ILE A 40 -2.50 -21.80 -18.70
N GLU A 41 -2.31 -23.02 -18.21
CA GLU A 41 -2.18 -24.21 -19.05
C GLU A 41 -3.46 -24.53 -19.83
N LYS A 42 -4.64 -24.31 -19.22
CA LYS A 42 -5.93 -24.52 -19.87
C LYS A 42 -6.22 -23.47 -20.95
N GLU A 43 -5.94 -22.21 -20.65
CA GLU A 43 -6.12 -21.11 -21.61
C GLU A 43 -5.06 -21.12 -22.71
N ASN A 44 -3.86 -21.66 -22.42
CA ASN A 44 -2.71 -21.77 -23.31
C ASN A 44 -2.45 -20.47 -24.11
N PRO A 45 -2.22 -19.33 -23.45
CA PRO A 45 -2.06 -18.04 -24.12
C PRO A 45 -0.72 -17.95 -24.84
N ASP A 46 -0.68 -17.22 -25.96
CA ASP A 46 0.55 -16.91 -26.68
C ASP A 46 1.49 -16.02 -25.85
N VAL A 47 0.91 -15.04 -25.14
CA VAL A 47 1.64 -14.04 -24.35
C VAL A 47 0.97 -13.85 -22.99
N ILE A 48 1.77 -13.82 -21.93
CA ILE A 48 1.34 -13.56 -20.57
C ILE A 48 1.87 -12.21 -20.12
N ILE A 49 0.97 -11.33 -19.67
CA ILE A 49 1.33 -10.04 -19.06
C ILE A 49 0.96 -10.09 -17.58
N LEU A 50 1.97 -10.14 -16.71
CA LEU A 50 1.80 -10.11 -15.27
C LEU A 50 1.71 -8.65 -14.80
N ALA A 51 0.54 -8.32 -14.24
CA ALA A 51 0.25 -7.04 -13.60
C ALA A 51 -0.23 -7.25 -12.15
N THR A 52 0.36 -8.24 -11.45
CA THR A 52 -0.05 -8.74 -10.12
C THR A 52 0.17 -7.75 -8.97
N GLY A 53 0.82 -6.62 -9.23
CA GLY A 53 1.01 -5.56 -8.25
C GLY A 53 2.04 -5.89 -7.18
N SER A 54 1.81 -5.40 -5.96
CA SER A 54 2.75 -5.53 -4.84
C SER A 54 2.02 -5.88 -3.54
N VAL A 55 2.77 -6.44 -2.60
CA VAL A 55 2.30 -6.79 -1.25
C VAL A 55 3.03 -5.98 -0.18
N PRO A 56 2.36 -5.61 0.94
CA PRO A 56 3.00 -4.89 2.04
C PRO A 56 4.25 -5.58 2.58
N VAL A 57 5.25 -4.79 2.97
CA VAL A 57 6.43 -5.29 3.69
C VAL A 57 6.16 -5.25 5.19
N LEU A 58 6.41 -6.37 5.87
CA LEU A 58 6.38 -6.45 7.32
C LEU A 58 7.80 -6.38 7.91
N PRO A 59 8.03 -5.56 8.95
CA PRO A 59 9.32 -5.51 9.64
C PRO A 59 9.57 -6.81 10.41
N ARG A 60 10.84 -7.20 10.51
CA ARG A 60 11.26 -8.36 11.30
C ARG A 60 11.45 -7.96 12.76
N VAL A 61 10.34 -7.82 13.49
CA VAL A 61 10.30 -7.51 14.91
C VAL A 61 9.42 -8.50 15.65
N GLN A 62 9.67 -8.67 16.95
CA GLN A 62 8.84 -9.53 17.78
C GLN A 62 7.39 -9.01 17.83
N GLY A 63 6.42 -9.92 17.73
CA GLY A 63 4.99 -9.63 17.84
C GLY A 63 4.35 -9.03 16.59
N ILE A 64 5.04 -9.02 15.45
CA ILE A 64 4.49 -8.45 14.20
C ILE A 64 3.24 -9.18 13.68
N ASP A 65 3.02 -10.40 14.15
CA ASP A 65 1.89 -11.28 13.85
C ASP A 65 0.74 -11.16 14.86
N LYS A 66 0.84 -10.25 15.85
CA LYS A 66 -0.20 -10.05 16.87
C LYS A 66 -1.51 -9.53 16.26
N PRO A 67 -2.68 -9.85 16.85
CA PRO A 67 -3.99 -9.44 16.32
C PRO A 67 -4.22 -7.93 16.20
N ILE A 68 -3.48 -7.10 16.95
CA ILE A 68 -3.60 -5.64 16.85
C ILE A 68 -2.92 -5.07 15.60
N VAL A 69 -2.10 -5.87 14.90
CA VAL A 69 -1.38 -5.47 13.70
C VAL A 69 -2.28 -5.62 12.48
N THR A 70 -2.36 -4.57 11.66
CA THR A 70 -3.13 -4.56 10.41
C THR A 70 -2.33 -3.92 9.28
N SER A 71 -2.62 -4.35 8.05
CA SER A 71 -2.05 -3.76 6.85
C SER A 71 -2.66 -2.40 6.51
N TYR A 72 -1.88 -1.50 5.90
CA TYR A 72 -2.44 -0.29 5.30
C TYR A 72 -3.51 -0.59 4.23
N VAL A 73 -3.44 -1.75 3.59
CA VAL A 73 -4.40 -2.17 2.56
C VAL A 73 -5.77 -2.33 3.19
N GLU A 74 -5.88 -3.07 4.29
CA GLU A 74 -7.13 -3.25 5.04
C GLU A 74 -7.71 -1.91 5.54
N MET A 75 -6.85 -0.97 5.93
CA MET A 75 -7.30 0.34 6.41
C MET A 75 -7.78 1.27 5.30
N LEU A 76 -7.39 1.02 4.04
CA LEU A 76 -7.82 1.80 2.89
C LEU A 76 -8.90 1.08 2.06
N GLU A 77 -9.16 -0.20 2.34
CA GLU A 77 -10.15 -1.02 1.68
C GLU A 77 -11.43 -1.14 2.50
N GLY A 78 -12.56 -0.74 1.91
CA GLY A 78 -13.88 -1.00 2.48
C GLY A 78 -14.44 0.15 3.33
N ASN A 79 -15.04 -0.22 4.47
CA ASN A 79 -15.82 0.67 5.33
C ASN A 79 -14.94 1.56 6.20
N THR A 80 -15.48 2.70 6.64
CA THR A 80 -14.84 3.62 7.58
C THR A 80 -14.34 2.87 8.82
N PRO A 81 -13.03 2.88 9.12
CA PRO A 81 -12.49 2.17 10.28
C PRO A 81 -13.08 2.70 11.59
N GLN A 82 -13.35 1.80 12.54
CA GLN A 82 -13.77 2.22 13.88
C GLN A 82 -12.68 3.07 14.56
N PRO A 83 -13.05 4.16 15.26
CA PRO A 83 -12.13 4.99 16.02
C PRO A 83 -11.38 4.17 17.07
N LYS A 84 -10.05 4.20 17.05
CA LYS A 84 -9.18 3.52 18.02
C LYS A 84 -7.93 4.34 18.30
N LYS A 85 -7.26 4.10 19.43
CA LYS A 85 -5.87 4.55 19.61
C LYS A 85 -4.97 3.74 18.67
N THR A 86 -4.39 4.41 17.67
CA THR A 86 -3.68 3.76 16.57
C THR A 86 -2.25 4.28 16.43
N VAL A 87 -1.29 3.37 16.31
CA VAL A 87 0.08 3.70 15.90
C VAL A 87 0.27 3.29 14.44
N VAL A 88 0.74 4.21 13.60
CA VAL A 88 1.11 3.95 12.21
C VAL A 88 2.63 3.91 12.10
N ILE A 89 3.16 2.77 11.67
CA ILE A 89 4.59 2.53 11.50
C ILE A 89 4.98 2.82 10.05
N GLY A 90 5.82 3.83 9.85
CA GLY A 90 6.17 4.39 8.55
C GLY A 90 5.43 5.70 8.30
N GLY A 91 6.19 6.76 8.08
CA GLY A 91 5.73 8.10 7.74
C GLY A 91 5.94 8.44 6.26
N GLY A 92 6.03 7.45 5.39
CA GLY A 92 5.99 7.64 3.93
C GLY A 92 4.66 8.21 3.44
N ALA A 93 4.49 8.31 2.11
CA ALA A 93 3.24 8.75 1.50
C ALA A 93 2.03 7.97 2.04
N THR A 94 2.05 6.63 1.89
CA THR A 94 0.99 5.73 2.37
C THR A 94 0.72 5.87 3.87
N GLY A 95 1.76 5.91 4.71
CA GLY A 95 1.60 6.04 6.15
C GLY A 95 0.93 7.36 6.56
N CYS A 96 1.33 8.47 5.95
CA CYS A 96 0.69 9.77 6.18
C CYS A 96 -0.79 9.77 5.74
N GLU A 97 -1.10 9.12 4.63
CA GLU A 97 -2.45 9.04 4.09
C GLU A 97 -3.37 8.19 4.98
N VAL A 98 -2.89 7.03 5.43
CA VAL A 98 -3.63 6.17 6.37
C VAL A 98 -3.84 6.88 7.69
N ALA A 99 -2.79 7.52 8.23
CA ALA A 99 -2.90 8.30 9.45
C ALA A 99 -3.95 9.41 9.33
N HIS A 100 -3.97 10.10 8.19
CA HIS A 100 -4.97 11.11 7.90
C HIS A 100 -6.38 10.52 7.83
N HIS A 101 -6.56 9.40 7.14
CA HIS A 101 -7.85 8.71 7.00
C HIS A 101 -8.39 8.25 8.37
N LEU A 102 -7.54 7.65 9.19
CA LEU A 102 -7.93 7.18 10.52
C LEU A 102 -8.27 8.34 11.46
N ALA A 103 -7.51 9.43 11.40
CA ALA A 103 -7.81 10.66 12.12
C ALA A 103 -9.07 11.36 11.57
N GLU A 104 -9.43 11.12 10.30
CA GLU A 104 -10.71 11.51 9.72
C GLU A 104 -11.88 10.77 10.33
N SER A 105 -11.69 9.48 10.58
CA SER A 105 -12.65 8.62 11.25
C SER A 105 -12.67 8.77 12.78
N GLY A 106 -11.93 9.72 13.36
CA GLY A 106 -11.93 10.01 14.80
C GLY A 106 -10.92 9.21 15.64
N SER A 107 -10.02 8.46 15.01
CA SER A 107 -8.94 7.75 15.72
C SER A 107 -7.91 8.72 16.31
N GLN A 108 -7.35 8.37 17.47
CA GLN A 108 -6.15 9.03 18.00
C GLN A 108 -4.93 8.40 17.35
N VAL A 109 -4.18 9.16 16.55
CA VAL A 109 -3.13 8.59 15.71
C VAL A 109 -1.76 9.11 16.10
N THR A 110 -0.80 8.19 16.22
CA THR A 110 0.64 8.48 16.31
C THR A 110 1.35 7.87 15.11
N ILE A 111 2.10 8.68 14.36
CA ILE A 111 3.00 8.21 13.29
C ILE A 111 4.39 8.00 13.88
N VAL A 112 4.99 6.85 13.62
CA VAL A 112 6.38 6.53 13.96
C VAL A 112 7.17 6.40 12.65
N GLU A 113 8.17 7.25 12.48
CA GLU A 113 9.04 7.29 11.29
C GLU A 113 10.50 7.24 11.72
N MET A 114 11.28 6.34 11.10
CA MET A 114 12.71 6.19 11.39
C MET A 114 13.55 7.29 10.75
N LEU A 115 13.05 7.93 9.70
CA LEU A 115 13.71 9.03 9.02
C LEU A 115 13.47 10.39 9.72
N PRO A 116 14.31 11.41 9.47
CA PRO A 116 14.14 12.75 10.06
C PRO A 116 12.88 13.50 9.58
N LYS A 117 12.24 13.04 8.51
CA LYS A 117 11.11 13.72 7.87
C LYS A 117 10.11 12.70 7.33
N ILE A 118 8.83 13.02 7.50
CA ILE A 118 7.72 12.27 6.89
C ILE A 118 7.32 12.86 5.53
N GLY A 119 6.70 12.01 4.71
CA GLY A 119 6.09 12.35 3.42
C GLY A 119 7.08 12.84 2.37
N THR A 120 8.35 12.44 2.43
CA THR A 120 9.42 12.94 1.55
C THR A 120 9.21 12.60 0.07
N ALA A 121 8.54 11.49 -0.22
CA ALA A 121 8.20 11.07 -1.59
C ALA A 121 6.98 11.82 -2.18
N LEU A 122 6.29 12.66 -1.40
CA LEU A 122 5.15 13.45 -1.88
C LEU A 122 5.62 14.74 -2.55
N GLU A 123 4.88 15.17 -3.59
CA GLU A 123 5.04 16.50 -4.20
C GLU A 123 4.87 17.60 -3.13
N SER A 124 5.63 18.69 -3.26
CA SER A 124 5.80 19.71 -2.22
C SER A 124 4.49 20.30 -1.69
N MET A 125 3.57 20.69 -2.59
CA MET A 125 2.29 21.28 -2.20
C MET A 125 1.37 20.22 -1.57
N THR A 126 1.31 19.03 -2.16
CA THR A 126 0.55 17.88 -1.65
C THR A 126 1.01 17.51 -0.24
N ARG A 127 2.32 17.42 -0.03
CA ARG A 127 2.94 17.18 1.27
C ARG A 127 2.54 18.26 2.28
N LYS A 128 2.63 19.54 1.92
CA LYS A 128 2.28 20.66 2.79
C LYS A 128 0.82 20.61 3.25
N ILE A 129 -0.09 20.31 2.33
CA ILE A 129 -1.53 20.16 2.63
C ILE A 129 -1.74 18.98 3.57
N LEU A 130 -1.16 17.81 3.28
CA LEU A 130 -1.33 16.61 4.11
C LEU A 130 -0.80 16.82 5.53
N LEU A 131 0.40 17.40 5.67
CA LEU A 131 0.96 17.74 6.98
C LEU A 131 0.11 18.72 7.76
N ARG A 132 -0.47 19.73 7.09
CA ARG A 132 -1.41 20.65 7.72
C ARG A 132 -2.64 19.90 8.25
N LYS A 133 -3.20 18.99 7.45
CA LYS A 133 -4.36 18.18 7.84
C LYS A 133 -4.08 17.28 9.04
N LEU A 134 -2.91 16.61 9.07
CA LEU A 134 -2.47 15.81 10.21
C LEU A 134 -2.35 16.66 11.48
N ARG A 135 -1.73 17.85 11.39
CA ARG A 135 -1.61 18.79 12.51
C ARG A 135 -2.97 19.28 13.02
N THR A 136 -3.89 19.66 12.13
CA THR A 136 -5.24 20.09 12.54
C THR A 136 -6.03 19.01 13.26
N ARG A 137 -5.70 17.74 13.01
CA ARG A 137 -6.32 16.57 13.65
C ARG A 137 -5.55 16.07 14.87
N LYS A 138 -4.54 16.82 15.33
CA LYS A 138 -3.71 16.48 16.50
C LYS A 138 -3.01 15.11 16.38
N THR A 139 -2.70 14.67 15.15
CA THR A 139 -1.87 13.48 14.95
C THR A 139 -0.47 13.74 15.52
N ILE A 140 0.01 12.84 16.37
CA ILE A 140 1.36 12.88 16.93
C ILE A 140 2.32 12.31 15.87
N ILE A 141 3.48 12.94 15.69
CA ILE A 141 4.49 12.52 14.72
C ILE A 141 5.81 12.37 15.46
N LEU A 142 6.33 11.14 15.51
CA LEU A 142 7.63 10.80 16.05
C LEU A 142 8.56 10.44 14.89
N THR A 143 9.52 11.32 14.60
CA THR A 143 10.57 11.09 13.60
C THR A 143 11.83 10.56 14.27
N GLU A 144 12.78 10.04 13.49
CA GLU A 144 14.01 9.43 14.03
C GLU A 144 13.71 8.37 15.11
N THR A 145 12.58 7.67 14.94
CA THR A 145 12.02 6.74 15.92
C THR A 145 11.73 5.41 15.22
N LYS A 146 12.25 4.31 15.76
CA LYS A 146 12.16 2.97 15.17
C LYS A 146 11.25 2.06 15.97
N LEU A 147 10.44 1.25 15.28
CA LEU A 147 9.71 0.14 15.91
C LEU A 147 10.68 -0.95 16.37
N MET A 148 10.59 -1.35 17.64
CA MET A 148 11.42 -2.41 18.21
C MET A 148 10.66 -3.71 18.41
N LYS A 149 9.44 -3.65 18.94
CA LYS A 149 8.53 -4.79 19.11
C LYS A 149 7.08 -4.35 19.20
N VAL A 150 6.17 -5.28 18.94
CA VAL A 150 4.73 -5.11 19.12
C VAL A 150 4.29 -5.97 20.32
N GLU A 151 3.50 -5.37 21.20
CA GLU A 151 2.90 -6.02 22.36
C GLU A 151 1.37 -6.12 22.17
N ASP A 152 0.64 -6.74 23.10
CA ASP A 152 -0.82 -6.95 22.94
C ASP A 152 -1.64 -5.66 23.05
N ASN A 153 -1.07 -4.61 23.64
CA ASN A 153 -1.71 -3.32 23.92
C ASN A 153 -0.90 -2.13 23.41
N GLY A 154 0.06 -2.34 22.51
CA GLY A 154 0.89 -1.25 21.99
C GLY A 154 2.16 -1.69 21.30
N VAL A 155 3.11 -0.76 21.24
CA VAL A 155 4.43 -0.97 20.63
C VAL A 155 5.52 -0.39 21.50
N VAL A 156 6.71 -1.00 21.46
CA VAL A 156 7.92 -0.35 21.95
C VAL A 156 8.67 0.25 20.77
N VAL A 157 9.04 1.51 20.92
CA VAL A 157 9.82 2.26 19.95
C VAL A 157 11.12 2.74 20.58
N SER A 158 12.15 2.96 19.77
CA SER A 158 13.44 3.50 20.19
C SER A 158 13.75 4.78 19.43
N ASP A 159 14.19 5.82 20.12
CA ASP A 159 14.67 7.06 19.51
C ASP A 159 16.11 6.93 18.96
N ARG A 160 16.66 8.02 18.42
CA ARG A 160 18.03 8.06 17.89
C ARG A 160 19.12 7.81 18.93
N ASP A 161 18.82 8.03 20.20
CA ASP A 161 19.75 7.89 21.32
C ASP A 161 19.65 6.48 21.94
N GLY A 162 18.75 5.64 21.42
CA GLY A 162 18.52 4.27 21.86
C GLY A 162 17.52 4.16 23.01
N ASN A 163 16.88 5.26 23.43
CA ASN A 163 15.93 5.22 24.54
C ASN A 163 14.64 4.56 24.08
N GLU A 164 14.25 3.50 24.78
CA GLU A 164 13.00 2.81 24.49
C GLU A 164 11.81 3.47 25.22
N THR A 165 10.71 3.62 24.50
CA THR A 165 9.43 4.12 25.03
C THR A 165 8.30 3.22 24.58
N PHE A 166 7.39 2.92 25.52
CA PHE A 166 6.16 2.21 25.20
C PHE A 166 5.07 3.18 24.73
N LEU A 167 4.46 2.88 23.58
CA LEU A 167 3.30 3.59 23.04
C LEU A 167 2.10 2.66 23.08
N GLU A 168 1.14 2.97 23.96
CA GLU A 168 -0.13 2.25 24.03
C GLU A 168 -0.91 2.43 22.72
N ALA A 169 -1.44 1.32 22.18
CA ALA A 169 -2.25 1.30 20.98
C ALA A 169 -3.18 0.09 20.97
N GLU A 170 -4.41 0.29 20.49
CA GLU A 170 -5.37 -0.77 20.22
C GLU A 170 -5.24 -1.31 18.78
N ARG A 171 -4.51 -0.57 17.92
CA ARG A 171 -4.26 -0.91 16.53
C ARG A 171 -2.85 -0.44 16.14
N VAL A 172 -2.13 -1.28 15.41
CA VAL A 172 -0.83 -0.97 14.82
C VAL A 172 -0.95 -1.16 13.31
N VAL A 173 -0.73 -0.10 12.54
CA VAL A 173 -0.76 -0.18 11.07
C VAL A 173 0.66 -0.16 10.53
N ILE A 174 1.02 -1.17 9.74
CA ILE A 174 2.32 -1.24 9.09
C ILE A 174 2.25 -0.59 7.70
N ALA A 175 3.02 0.47 7.47
CA ALA A 175 3.05 1.26 6.24
C ALA A 175 4.49 1.61 5.82
N ILE A 176 5.41 0.65 5.92
CA ILE A 176 6.85 0.83 5.62
C ILE A 176 7.22 0.54 4.16
N GLY A 177 6.24 0.41 3.28
CA GLY A 177 6.41 0.11 1.85
C GLY A 177 5.83 -1.24 1.45
N SER A 178 6.00 -1.57 0.18
CA SER A 178 5.58 -2.83 -0.43
C SER A 178 6.72 -3.44 -1.24
N LYS A 179 6.57 -4.72 -1.60
CA LYS A 179 7.48 -5.46 -2.48
C LYS A 179 6.68 -6.09 -3.62
N PRO A 180 7.30 -6.34 -4.79
CA PRO A 180 6.65 -7.06 -5.87
C PRO A 180 5.94 -8.35 -5.44
N ASP A 181 4.75 -8.58 -5.98
CA ASP A 181 4.09 -9.88 -5.90
C ASP A 181 4.48 -10.75 -7.11
N ASN A 182 5.57 -11.50 -6.96
CA ASN A 182 6.17 -12.31 -8.02
C ASN A 182 5.93 -13.82 -7.88
N GLY A 183 5.02 -14.25 -6.99
CA GLY A 183 4.82 -15.68 -6.73
C GLY A 183 4.40 -16.49 -7.97
N LEU A 184 3.56 -15.90 -8.85
CA LEU A 184 3.18 -16.51 -10.12
C LEU A 184 4.32 -16.42 -11.16
N TYR A 185 5.05 -15.31 -11.20
CA TYR A 185 6.18 -15.12 -12.11
C TYR A 185 7.27 -16.18 -11.91
N GLU A 186 7.67 -16.43 -10.66
CA GLU A 186 8.69 -17.42 -10.31
C GLU A 186 8.31 -18.83 -10.80
N LYS A 187 7.03 -19.17 -10.71
CA LYS A 187 6.49 -20.46 -11.18
C LYS A 187 6.42 -20.57 -12.71
N LEU A 188 6.31 -19.45 -13.42
CA LEU A 188 6.28 -19.40 -14.89
C LEU A 188 7.67 -19.43 -15.53
N GLN A 189 8.72 -18.99 -14.82
CA GLN A 189 10.10 -18.97 -15.34
C GLN A 189 10.59 -20.31 -15.96
N PRO A 190 10.31 -21.49 -15.38
CA PRO A 190 10.75 -22.75 -15.99
C PRO A 190 9.92 -23.17 -17.22
N LEU A 191 8.81 -22.49 -17.53
CA LEU A 191 7.89 -22.83 -18.62
C LEU A 191 8.21 -22.02 -19.89
N LYS A 192 7.77 -22.52 -21.05
CA LYS A 192 8.04 -21.92 -22.36
C LYS A 192 6.99 -20.86 -22.78
N TYR A 193 6.56 -20.02 -21.85
CA TYR A 193 5.67 -18.90 -22.17
C TYR A 193 6.46 -17.63 -22.44
N GLU A 194 5.97 -16.78 -23.35
CA GLU A 194 6.41 -15.39 -23.42
C GLU A 194 5.76 -14.62 -22.26
N VAL A 195 6.58 -14.15 -21.31
CA VAL A 195 6.10 -13.50 -20.08
C VAL A 195 6.66 -12.10 -19.95
N HIS A 196 5.77 -11.11 -19.86
CA HIS A 196 6.09 -9.72 -19.55
C HIS A 196 5.60 -9.34 -18.15
N ARG A 197 6.31 -8.45 -17.46
CA ARG A 197 5.89 -7.88 -16.16
C ARG A 197 5.69 -6.38 -16.29
N ILE A 198 4.62 -5.87 -15.71
CA ILE A 198 4.29 -4.44 -15.71
C ILE A 198 3.74 -3.96 -14.36
N GLY A 199 3.97 -2.69 -14.05
CA GLY A 199 3.54 -2.05 -12.81
C GLY A 199 4.30 -2.54 -11.59
N ASP A 200 3.62 -2.60 -10.45
CA ASP A 200 4.30 -2.81 -9.17
C ASP A 200 4.88 -4.22 -8.96
N CYS A 201 4.52 -5.20 -9.80
CA CYS A 201 5.15 -6.53 -9.77
C CYS A 201 6.55 -6.54 -10.41
N LEU A 202 6.87 -5.51 -11.19
CA LEU A 202 8.24 -5.26 -11.61
C LEU A 202 8.97 -4.50 -10.50
N GLU A 203 8.45 -3.35 -10.11
CA GLU A 203 8.97 -2.54 -9.02
C GLU A 203 7.85 -1.62 -8.49
N PRO A 204 7.57 -1.60 -7.18
CA PRO A 204 6.52 -0.75 -6.62
C PRO A 204 6.82 0.73 -6.80
N ARG A 205 5.96 1.43 -7.55
CA ARG A 205 6.15 2.84 -7.90
C ARG A 205 4.81 3.57 -7.96
N SER A 206 4.77 4.69 -8.69
CA SER A 206 3.55 5.48 -8.85
C SER A 206 2.61 4.86 -9.88
N ALA A 207 1.30 5.09 -9.71
CA ALA A 207 0.29 4.71 -10.70
C ALA A 207 0.57 5.31 -12.10
N LYS A 208 1.16 6.52 -12.16
CA LYS A 208 1.59 7.14 -13.42
C LYS A 208 2.62 6.27 -14.14
N THR A 209 3.61 5.77 -13.41
CA THR A 209 4.64 4.90 -13.97
C THR A 209 4.05 3.60 -14.47
N ALA A 210 3.16 2.97 -13.67
CA ALA A 210 2.49 1.73 -14.06
C ALA A 210 1.69 1.92 -15.36
N ILE A 211 0.86 2.98 -15.45
CA ILE A 211 0.06 3.28 -16.65
C ILE A 211 0.95 3.53 -17.87
N HIS A 212 2.04 4.29 -17.70
CA HIS A 212 2.96 4.59 -18.80
C HIS A 212 3.62 3.32 -19.34
N GLU A 213 4.12 2.47 -18.44
CA GLU A 213 4.77 1.21 -18.78
C GLU A 213 3.79 0.26 -19.50
N SER A 214 2.57 0.10 -18.98
CA SER A 214 1.52 -0.69 -19.64
C SER A 214 1.20 -0.16 -21.04
N ALA A 215 1.14 1.17 -21.21
CA ALA A 215 0.85 1.77 -22.51
C ALA A 215 1.98 1.60 -23.52
N VAL A 216 3.24 1.54 -23.06
CA VAL A 216 4.40 1.25 -23.92
C VAL A 216 4.37 -0.21 -24.36
N LEU A 217 4.22 -1.14 -23.42
CA LEU A 217 4.19 -2.57 -23.74
C LEU A 217 3.01 -2.92 -24.67
N GLY A 218 1.82 -2.38 -24.39
CA GLY A 218 0.63 -2.62 -25.22
C GLY A 218 0.73 -2.08 -26.67
N ARG A 219 1.79 -1.33 -27.02
CA ARG A 219 2.09 -0.92 -28.41
C ARG A 219 3.16 -1.76 -29.08
N SER A 220 3.90 -2.58 -28.33
CA SER A 220 4.99 -3.40 -28.84
C SER A 220 4.63 -4.85 -29.07
N ILE A 221 3.47 -5.28 -28.56
CA ILE A 221 2.90 -6.62 -28.74
C ILE A 221 1.72 -6.58 -29.71
#